data_AF-A6GGC4-F1
#
_entry.id   AF-A6GGC4-F1
#
_cell.length_a   1.000
_cell.length_b   1.000
_cell.length_c   1.000
_cell.angle_alpha   90.00
_cell.angle_beta   90.00
_cell.angle_gamma   90.00
#
_symmetry.space_group_name_H-M   'P 1'
#
loop_
_entity.id
_entity.type
_entity.pdbx_description
1 polymer ?
#
loop_
_entity_poly.entity_id
_entity_poly.type
_entity_poly.pdbx_seq_one_letter_code
_entity_poly.pdbx_strand_id
1 'polypeptide(L)'
;MIDGRAGGAELRLAREIIMARYRMSASTSTSTTLIASAFHRRNRVFLDRQVRRGYLRLGTDWLAQATFTQLLITVRERSDLLRPVGDRTRYRRIIDALMALARRSEAFIRETWEWRPECEDMHGLIHSLAEHLLARYPVPRCFTSAWLGGSAQEQQWFVDHGKGTAVRRLAGFPPGFSRKMERVLLTSPVHLRLGAAIRRAEILGLGGSEALADAVLAFEGLRRVWTPEAEAFWRGVMHFFVNNEDDPRLDATLIGELLEFIVALRFRESRVWTFGGEVSMGPPQPRWSIAGRTLGSMIRLLRGGVESRRARRRRLRGGDWGASGYRSVTLEQRPGVAAPQLPALAGGSAVQWCLTELTSSVELSIEGQALRHCVATYADRCIAGISSIWSLRRREGDGAFERRYTIEVIPSTRRIIQVRGYANRQCRGFPRRILALWATQEGLSLGAGA
;
A
#
# COMPACT_ATOMS: atom_id res chain seq x y z
N MET A 1 4.06 43.41 23.58
CA MET A 1 5.40 42.81 23.39
C MET A 1 6.03 42.49 24.76
N ILE A 2 5.39 41.66 25.57
CA ILE A 2 5.96 40.95 26.72
C ILE A 2 5.16 39.62 26.77
N ASP A 3 5.77 38.52 27.24
CA ASP A 3 5.19 37.15 27.41
C ASP A 3 5.32 36.08 26.32
N GLY A 4 6.44 36.08 25.57
CA GLY A 4 6.88 34.88 24.82
C GLY A 4 8.07 34.13 25.43
N ARG A 5 8.85 34.76 26.33
CA ARG A 5 10.16 34.24 26.79
C ARG A 5 10.13 33.65 28.21
N ALA A 6 9.24 34.09 29.09
CA ALA A 6 9.12 33.59 30.47
C ALA A 6 8.63 32.13 30.50
N GLY A 7 7.58 31.82 29.72
CA GLY A 7 7.07 30.44 29.60
C GLY A 7 8.12 29.45 29.08
N GLY A 8 9.02 29.86 28.17
CA GLY A 8 10.07 28.98 27.65
C GLY A 8 11.17 28.61 28.64
N ALA A 9 11.40 29.41 29.69
CA ALA A 9 12.37 29.11 30.75
C ALA A 9 11.75 28.20 31.82
N GLU A 10 10.52 28.48 32.24
CA GLU A 10 9.76 27.61 33.15
C GLU A 10 9.47 26.24 32.52
N LEU A 11 9.14 26.19 31.22
CA LEU A 11 8.97 24.94 30.48
C LEU A 11 10.26 24.12 30.37
N ARG A 12 11.42 24.77 30.26
CA ARG A 12 12.73 24.09 30.28
C ARG A 12 13.04 23.53 31.67
N LEU A 13 12.79 24.31 32.72
CA LEU A 13 13.04 23.92 34.10
C LEU A 13 12.10 22.77 34.53
N ALA A 14 10.81 22.85 34.21
CA ALA A 14 9.85 21.78 34.47
C ALA A 14 10.25 20.49 33.75
N ARG A 15 10.66 20.59 32.47
CA ARG A 15 11.18 19.45 31.70
C ARG A 15 12.46 18.87 32.32
N GLU A 16 13.37 19.69 32.81
CA GLU A 16 14.59 19.23 33.47
C GLU A 16 14.31 18.52 34.80
N ILE A 17 13.40 19.06 35.62
CA ILE A 17 12.97 18.46 36.89
C ILE A 17 12.28 17.10 36.64
N ILE A 18 11.40 17.05 35.64
CA ILE A 18 10.67 15.84 35.24
C ILE A 18 11.64 14.77 34.71
N MET A 19 12.62 15.16 33.88
CA MET A 19 13.66 14.25 33.39
C MET A 19 14.65 13.82 34.49
N ALA A 20 14.92 14.67 35.47
CA ALA A 20 15.72 14.34 36.64
C ALA A 20 15.02 13.26 37.49
N ARG A 21 13.71 13.40 37.74
CA ARG A 21 12.91 12.37 38.43
C ARG A 21 12.91 11.03 37.68
N TYR A 22 12.77 11.03 36.35
CA TYR A 22 12.88 9.80 35.55
C TYR A 22 14.28 9.16 35.64
N ARG A 23 15.36 9.96 35.69
CA ARG A 23 16.73 9.45 35.84
C ARG A 23 16.97 8.88 37.24
N MET A 24 16.40 9.48 38.27
CA MET A 24 16.53 9.02 39.66
C MET A 24 15.80 7.68 39.90
N SER A 25 14.65 7.43 39.27
CA SER A 25 14.00 6.10 39.33
C SER A 25 14.69 5.04 38.47
N ALA A 26 15.65 5.40 37.62
CA ALA A 26 16.40 4.49 36.76
C ALA A 26 17.61 3.82 37.43
N SER A 27 17.94 4.14 38.68
CA SER A 27 19.21 3.76 39.33
C SER A 27 19.16 2.52 40.22
N THR A 28 18.02 1.84 40.37
CA THR A 28 17.90 0.63 41.21
C THR A 28 18.03 -0.66 40.41
N SER A 29 19.26 -1.15 40.20
CA SER A 29 19.50 -2.59 39.96
C SER A 29 20.98 -2.94 40.18
N THR A 30 21.25 -3.75 41.20
CA THR A 30 22.60 -4.14 41.65
C THR A 30 23.06 -5.43 40.96
N SER A 31 24.30 -5.39 40.44
CA SER A 31 25.27 -6.45 40.13
C SER A 31 24.83 -7.88 39.76
N THR A 32 25.16 -8.32 38.53
CA THR A 32 25.71 -9.66 38.21
C THR A 32 26.43 -9.67 36.83
N THR A 33 27.64 -10.25 36.78
CA THR A 33 28.54 -10.70 35.68
C THR A 33 28.77 -9.80 34.44
N LEU A 34 30.04 -9.58 34.05
CA LEU A 34 30.52 -8.69 32.96
C LEU A 34 29.80 -8.80 31.59
N ILE A 35 29.32 -10.00 31.20
CA ILE A 35 28.56 -10.19 29.95
C ILE A 35 27.10 -9.76 30.10
N ALA A 36 26.46 -10.11 31.23
CA ALA A 36 25.13 -9.63 31.57
C ALA A 36 25.14 -8.10 31.77
N SER A 37 26.18 -7.55 32.39
CA SER A 37 26.33 -6.10 32.58
C SER A 37 26.47 -5.34 31.25
N ALA A 38 27.19 -5.89 30.26
CA ALA A 38 27.28 -5.30 28.92
C ALA A 38 25.96 -5.40 28.14
N PHE A 39 25.24 -6.53 28.25
CA PHE A 39 23.91 -6.73 27.66
C PHE A 39 22.87 -5.77 28.26
N HIS A 40 22.80 -5.70 29.60
CA HIS A 40 21.92 -4.78 30.30
C HIS A 40 22.25 -3.32 29.98
N ARG A 41 23.54 -2.95 29.92
CA ARG A 41 23.97 -1.60 29.52
C ARG A 41 23.53 -1.26 28.10
N ARG A 42 23.70 -2.16 27.13
CA ARG A 42 23.27 -1.94 25.73
C ARG A 42 21.75 -1.79 25.60
N ASN A 43 20.97 -2.63 26.28
CA ASN A 43 19.51 -2.55 26.25
C ASN A 43 18.98 -1.31 26.95
N ARG A 44 19.60 -0.90 28.06
CA ARG A 44 19.30 0.37 28.74
C ARG A 44 19.55 1.58 27.84
N VAL A 45 20.70 1.64 27.18
CA VAL A 45 21.02 2.72 26.22
C VAL A 45 20.02 2.76 25.05
N PHE A 46 19.58 1.59 24.58
CA PHE A 46 18.55 1.53 23.54
C PHE A 46 17.19 2.04 24.03
N LEU A 47 16.76 1.61 25.22
CA LEU A 47 15.52 2.08 25.84
C LEU A 47 15.55 3.60 26.04
N ASP A 48 16.63 4.15 26.60
CA ASP A 48 16.79 5.59 26.80
C ASP A 48 16.73 6.36 25.48
N ARG A 49 17.27 5.79 24.39
CA ARG A 49 17.15 6.35 23.04
C ARG A 49 15.69 6.36 22.56
N GLN A 50 14.91 5.30 22.80
CA GLN A 50 13.49 5.28 22.45
C GLN A 50 12.69 6.28 23.28
N VAL A 51 12.95 6.37 24.59
CA VAL A 51 12.32 7.38 25.47
C VAL A 51 12.61 8.80 24.96
N ARG A 52 13.87 9.12 24.64
CA ARG A 52 14.24 10.42 24.07
C ARG A 52 13.52 10.69 22.75
N ARG A 53 13.42 9.71 21.86
CA ARG A 53 12.64 9.82 20.61
C ARG A 53 11.16 10.05 20.91
N GLY A 54 10.63 9.46 21.97
CA GLY A 54 9.25 9.67 22.40
C GLY A 54 8.98 11.14 22.75
N TYR A 55 9.80 11.74 23.62
CA TYR A 55 9.70 13.17 23.92
C TYR A 55 9.80 14.05 22.67
N LEU A 56 10.73 13.76 21.75
CA LEU A 56 10.86 14.49 20.50
C LEU A 56 9.59 14.42 19.65
N ARG A 57 8.93 13.25 19.60
CA ARG A 57 7.68 13.04 18.86
C ARG A 57 6.45 13.65 19.54
N LEU A 58 6.50 13.88 20.85
CA LEU A 58 5.46 14.64 21.56
C LEU A 58 5.60 16.16 21.31
N GLY A 59 6.75 16.63 20.83
CA GLY A 59 6.92 18.00 20.34
C GLY A 59 6.74 19.06 21.43
N THR A 60 5.74 19.92 21.28
CA THR A 60 5.42 21.01 22.21
C THR A 60 4.21 20.72 23.10
N ASP A 61 3.63 19.51 23.01
CA ASP A 61 2.52 19.08 23.86
C ASP A 61 3.05 18.78 25.28
N TRP A 62 3.09 19.81 26.10
CA TRP A 62 3.66 19.75 27.45
C TRP A 62 2.84 18.83 28.37
N LEU A 63 1.52 18.80 28.22
CA LEU A 63 0.64 17.95 29.01
C LEU A 63 0.90 16.48 28.69
N ALA A 64 1.00 16.13 27.40
CA ALA A 64 1.37 14.78 27.00
C ALA A 64 2.80 14.42 27.42
N GLN A 65 3.76 15.35 27.42
CA GLN A 65 5.13 15.08 27.92
C GLN A 65 5.17 14.82 29.43
N ALA A 66 4.45 15.61 30.22
CA ALA A 66 4.34 15.41 31.66
C ALA A 66 3.68 14.06 31.97
N THR A 67 2.56 13.78 31.31
CA THR A 67 1.83 12.51 31.45
C THR A 67 2.68 11.32 31.03
N PHE A 68 3.38 11.42 29.90
CA PHE A 68 4.29 10.38 29.42
C PHE A 68 5.37 10.05 30.46
N THR A 69 5.88 11.07 31.16
CA THR A 69 6.84 10.85 32.24
C THR A 69 6.22 10.11 33.42
N GLN A 70 5.03 10.50 33.84
CA GLN A 70 4.31 9.82 34.93
C GLN A 70 4.03 8.36 34.59
N LEU A 71 3.64 8.08 33.34
CA LEU A 71 3.45 6.73 32.86
C LEU A 71 4.77 5.93 32.86
N LEU A 72 5.89 6.52 32.43
CA LEU A 72 7.20 5.85 32.47
C LEU A 72 7.63 5.50 33.90
N ILE A 73 7.41 6.40 34.86
CA ILE A 73 7.71 6.17 36.28
C ILE A 73 6.81 5.05 36.81
N THR A 74 5.50 5.21 36.67
CA THR A 74 4.49 4.25 37.14
C THR A 74 4.76 2.84 36.60
N VAL A 75 4.98 2.73 35.29
CA VAL A 75 5.21 1.43 34.64
C VAL A 75 6.50 0.79 35.10
N ARG A 76 7.56 1.57 35.35
CA ARG A 76 8.85 1.07 35.86
C ARG A 76 8.75 0.61 37.32
N GLU A 77 7.99 1.33 38.14
CA GLU A 77 7.84 1.00 39.57
C GLU A 77 6.91 -0.19 39.79
N ARG A 78 5.90 -0.35 38.93
CA ARG A 78 4.83 -1.32 39.15
C ARG A 78 4.89 -2.54 38.26
N SER A 79 5.74 -2.58 37.23
CA SER A 79 5.76 -3.71 36.30
C SER A 79 7.12 -3.96 35.67
N ASP A 80 7.30 -5.17 35.13
CA ASP A 80 8.49 -5.56 34.36
C ASP A 80 8.43 -5.13 32.88
N LEU A 81 7.45 -4.29 32.49
CA LEU A 81 7.24 -3.90 31.09
C LEU A 81 8.48 -3.22 30.48
N LEU A 82 9.17 -2.38 31.26
CA LEU A 82 10.38 -1.65 30.84
C LEU A 82 11.69 -2.35 31.21
N ARG A 83 11.62 -3.59 31.71
CA ARG A 83 12.81 -4.36 32.11
C ARG A 83 13.68 -4.67 30.88
N PRO A 84 15.03 -4.64 31.01
CA PRO A 84 15.96 -4.96 29.93
C PRO A 84 15.85 -6.40 29.33
N VAL A 85 14.92 -6.63 28.41
CA VAL A 85 14.84 -7.79 27.51
C VAL A 85 15.59 -7.52 26.19
N GLY A 86 16.14 -8.57 25.55
CA GLY A 86 16.90 -8.46 24.28
C GLY A 86 16.08 -8.07 23.04
N ASP A 87 14.77 -7.89 23.16
CA ASP A 87 13.88 -7.56 22.04
C ASP A 87 13.73 -6.03 21.86
N ARG A 88 14.42 -5.49 20.86
CA ARG A 88 14.36 -4.08 20.49
C ARG A 88 12.99 -3.64 19.95
N THR A 89 12.25 -4.54 19.31
CA THR A 89 10.94 -4.22 18.73
C THR A 89 9.90 -4.04 19.81
N ARG A 90 10.00 -4.84 20.89
CA ARG A 90 9.18 -4.73 22.10
C ARG A 90 9.25 -3.32 22.71
N TYR A 91 10.43 -2.77 22.94
CA TYR A 91 10.54 -1.42 23.53
C TYR A 91 9.92 -0.35 22.67
N ARG A 92 10.11 -0.41 21.35
CA ARG A 92 9.52 0.57 20.44
C ARG A 92 8.00 0.56 20.58
N ARG A 93 7.39 -0.61 20.58
CA ARG A 93 5.92 -0.76 20.73
C ARG A 93 5.42 -0.27 22.09
N ILE A 94 6.16 -0.55 23.17
CA ILE A 94 5.83 -0.07 24.52
C ILE A 94 5.89 1.45 24.58
N ILE A 95 6.98 2.05 24.12
CA ILE A 95 7.15 3.51 24.15
C ILE A 95 6.09 4.19 23.28
N ASP A 96 5.82 3.64 22.10
CA ASP A 96 4.75 4.12 21.22
C ASP A 96 3.37 4.06 21.91
N ALA A 97 3.08 2.98 22.64
CA ALA A 97 1.83 2.83 23.39
C ALA A 97 1.71 3.84 24.54
N LEU A 98 2.76 4.01 25.35
CA LEU A 98 2.77 4.97 26.46
C LEU A 98 2.64 6.41 25.96
N MET A 99 3.25 6.74 24.82
CA MET A 99 3.06 8.05 24.19
C MET A 99 1.63 8.24 23.69
N ALA A 100 1.03 7.21 23.10
CA ALA A 100 -0.35 7.27 22.62
C ALA A 100 -1.33 7.48 23.77
N LEU A 101 -1.14 6.78 24.90
CA LEU A 101 -1.90 7.00 26.13
C LEU A 101 -1.70 8.42 26.67
N ALA A 102 -0.45 8.91 26.70
CA ALA A 102 -0.15 10.26 27.19
C ALA A 102 -0.84 11.36 26.37
N ARG A 103 -0.97 11.19 25.05
CA ARG A 103 -1.74 12.11 24.19
C ARG A 103 -3.24 12.10 24.45
N ARG A 104 -3.73 11.13 25.20
CA ARG A 104 -5.14 11.00 25.60
C ARG A 104 -5.33 11.34 27.08
N SER A 105 -4.38 12.04 27.70
CA SER A 105 -4.41 12.41 29.12
C SER A 105 -5.67 13.14 29.54
N GLU A 106 -6.24 13.98 28.68
CA GLU A 106 -7.49 14.70 28.95
C GLU A 106 -8.71 13.77 29.12
N ALA A 107 -8.62 12.54 28.59
CA ALA A 107 -9.67 11.54 28.75
C ALA A 107 -9.46 10.62 29.96
N PHE A 108 -8.41 10.86 30.77
CA PHE A 108 -8.13 10.02 31.94
C PHE A 108 -9.22 10.19 32.99
N ILE A 109 -9.68 9.07 33.54
CA ILE A 109 -10.72 9.01 34.58
C ILE A 109 -10.18 8.56 35.93
N ARG A 110 -8.92 8.12 35.99
CA ARG A 110 -8.21 7.68 37.20
C ARG A 110 -6.75 8.08 37.10
N GLU A 111 -6.09 8.17 38.25
CA GLU A 111 -4.72 8.62 38.32
C GLU A 111 -3.72 7.54 37.91
N THR A 112 -2.60 7.95 37.31
CA THR A 112 -1.57 7.01 36.82
C THR A 112 -1.00 6.14 37.93
N TRP A 113 -0.73 6.72 39.10
CA TRP A 113 -0.19 6.01 40.26
C TRP A 113 -1.22 5.15 41.00
N GLU A 114 -2.48 5.11 40.59
CA GLU A 114 -3.46 4.18 41.18
C GLU A 114 -3.48 2.84 40.45
N TRP A 115 -2.91 2.78 39.24
CA TRP A 115 -2.91 1.57 38.42
C TRP A 115 -2.20 0.41 39.12
N ARG A 116 -2.85 -0.74 39.16
CA ARG A 116 -2.28 -2.01 39.63
C ARG A 116 -2.21 -2.97 38.45
N PRO A 117 -1.03 -3.55 38.15
CA PRO A 117 -0.91 -4.50 37.04
C PRO A 117 -1.69 -5.78 37.35
N GLU A 118 -2.47 -6.24 36.38
CA GLU A 118 -3.27 -7.47 36.50
C GLU A 118 -2.70 -8.64 35.70
N CYS A 119 -1.57 -8.44 35.01
CA CYS A 119 -0.98 -9.41 34.08
C CYS A 119 0.54 -9.31 33.99
N GLU A 120 1.16 -10.37 33.50
CA GLU A 120 2.62 -10.44 33.33
C GLU A 120 3.07 -10.15 31.90
N ASP A 121 2.20 -10.39 30.92
CA ASP A 121 2.53 -10.22 29.50
C ASP A 121 2.40 -8.76 29.04
N MET A 122 3.17 -8.37 28.02
CA MET A 122 3.18 -7.00 27.50
C MET A 122 1.80 -6.52 27.04
N HIS A 123 1.03 -7.37 26.36
CA HIS A 123 -0.29 -7.00 25.85
C HIS A 123 -1.26 -6.79 27.02
N GLY A 124 -1.27 -7.71 27.99
CA GLY A 124 -2.10 -7.59 29.18
C GLY A 124 -1.80 -6.37 30.04
N LEU A 125 -0.52 -6.05 30.24
CA LEU A 125 -0.10 -4.87 31.00
C LEU A 125 -0.55 -3.57 30.32
N ILE A 126 -0.31 -3.41 29.02
CA ILE A 126 -0.77 -2.23 28.26
C ILE A 126 -2.30 -2.13 28.27
N HIS A 127 -3.00 -3.26 28.16
CA HIS A 127 -4.46 -3.31 28.23
C HIS A 127 -4.98 -2.81 29.58
N SER A 128 -4.52 -3.41 30.69
CA SER A 128 -4.94 -3.04 32.05
C SER A 128 -4.63 -1.58 32.37
N LEU A 129 -3.50 -1.06 31.89
CA LEU A 129 -3.15 0.35 32.05
C LEU A 129 -4.11 1.25 31.27
N ALA A 130 -4.38 0.93 30.01
CA ALA A 130 -5.32 1.70 29.19
C ALA A 130 -6.74 1.67 29.77
N GLU A 131 -7.19 0.51 30.24
CA GLU A 131 -8.50 0.32 30.85
C GLU A 131 -8.63 1.10 32.17
N HIS A 132 -7.64 1.01 33.05
CA HIS A 132 -7.57 1.80 34.29
C HIS A 132 -7.71 3.29 34.01
N LEU A 133 -6.96 3.80 33.04
CA LEU A 133 -6.91 5.23 32.73
C LEU A 133 -8.14 5.72 31.98
N LEU A 134 -8.71 4.94 31.06
CA LEU A 134 -9.65 5.46 30.06
C LEU A 134 -11.05 4.83 30.10
N ALA A 135 -11.26 3.75 30.88
CA ALA A 135 -12.48 2.95 30.82
C ALA A 135 -13.23 2.84 32.16
N ARG A 136 -14.52 3.23 32.12
CA ARG A 136 -15.49 3.03 33.21
C ARG A 136 -16.10 1.62 33.16
N TYR A 137 -16.24 1.07 31.95
CA TYR A 137 -16.76 -0.26 31.67
C TYR A 137 -15.68 -1.14 31.05
N PRO A 138 -15.74 -2.48 31.26
CA PRO A 138 -14.72 -3.38 30.74
C PRO A 138 -14.55 -3.30 29.23
N VAL A 139 -13.31 -3.24 28.76
CA VAL A 139 -12.99 -3.23 27.32
C VAL A 139 -12.38 -4.58 26.93
N PRO A 140 -12.81 -5.25 25.84
CA PRO A 140 -12.22 -6.53 25.45
C PRO A 140 -10.73 -6.42 25.08
N ARG A 141 -9.96 -7.47 25.41
CA ARG A 141 -8.51 -7.52 25.14
C ARG A 141 -8.11 -7.33 23.69
N CYS A 142 -8.97 -7.67 22.73
CA CYS A 142 -8.68 -7.46 21.32
C CYS A 142 -8.44 -5.97 20.96
N PHE A 143 -9.01 -5.03 21.73
CA PHE A 143 -8.77 -3.59 21.55
C PHE A 143 -7.37 -3.13 21.94
N THR A 144 -6.58 -3.95 22.64
CA THR A 144 -5.19 -3.61 23.03
C THR A 144 -4.32 -3.26 21.82
N SER A 145 -4.62 -3.83 20.64
CA SER A 145 -3.90 -3.49 19.41
C SER A 145 -4.01 -2.01 19.03
N ALA A 146 -5.03 -1.29 19.49
CA ALA A 146 -5.17 0.16 19.31
C ALA A 146 -3.96 0.94 19.83
N TRP A 147 -3.35 0.45 20.94
CA TRP A 147 -2.19 1.06 21.57
C TRP A 147 -0.87 0.50 21.03
N LEU A 148 -0.88 -0.74 20.54
CA LEU A 148 0.32 -1.47 20.09
C LEU A 148 0.51 -1.46 18.55
N GLY A 149 0.34 -0.28 17.96
CA GLY A 149 0.48 -0.04 16.51
C GLY A 149 -0.82 0.30 15.78
N GLY A 150 -1.92 0.48 16.52
CA GLY A 150 -3.20 0.89 15.97
C GLY A 150 -3.29 2.38 15.63
N SER A 151 -4.38 2.74 14.95
CA SER A 151 -4.68 4.11 14.51
C SER A 151 -5.27 4.97 15.63
N ALA A 152 -5.26 6.30 15.44
CA ALA A 152 -5.93 7.22 16.34
C ALA A 152 -7.45 6.94 16.46
N GLN A 153 -8.06 6.43 15.39
CA GLN A 153 -9.47 6.03 15.37
C GLN A 153 -9.73 4.80 16.25
N GLU A 154 -8.86 3.78 16.18
CA GLU A 154 -8.97 2.59 17.04
C GLU A 154 -8.76 2.94 18.52
N GLN A 155 -7.87 3.89 18.81
CA GLN A 155 -7.71 4.43 20.17
C GLN A 155 -8.96 5.16 20.63
N GLN A 156 -9.59 5.95 19.76
CA GLN A 156 -10.86 6.62 20.08
C GLN A 156 -11.97 5.60 20.35
N TRP A 157 -12.03 4.51 19.58
CA TRP A 157 -12.96 3.41 19.82
C TRP A 157 -12.78 2.74 21.18
N PHE A 158 -11.53 2.52 21.60
CA PHE A 158 -11.24 2.03 22.95
C PHE A 158 -11.85 2.96 24.00
N VAL A 159 -11.58 4.26 23.90
CA VAL A 159 -12.04 5.27 24.86
C VAL A 159 -13.57 5.37 24.89
N ASP A 160 -14.20 5.48 23.74
CA ASP A 160 -15.65 5.65 23.62
C ASP A 160 -16.40 4.41 24.10
N HIS A 161 -15.87 3.22 23.80
CA HIS A 161 -16.43 1.96 24.30
C HIS A 161 -16.25 1.83 25.81
N GLY A 162 -15.05 2.14 26.32
CA GLY A 162 -14.77 2.17 27.76
C GLY A 162 -15.65 3.17 28.53
N LYS A 163 -16.19 4.20 27.87
CA LYS A 163 -17.18 5.13 28.44
C LYS A 163 -18.63 4.62 28.40
N GLY A 164 -18.89 3.49 27.74
CA GLY A 164 -20.20 2.84 27.65
C GLY A 164 -20.86 2.91 26.27
N THR A 165 -20.16 3.41 25.25
CA THR A 165 -20.69 3.39 23.88
C THR A 165 -20.68 1.97 23.32
N ALA A 166 -21.84 1.47 22.90
CA ALA A 166 -21.94 0.19 22.18
C ALA A 166 -21.03 0.20 20.94
N VAL A 167 -20.34 -0.90 20.67
CA VAL A 167 -19.28 -0.95 19.64
C VAL A 167 -19.84 -0.59 18.26
N ARG A 168 -21.05 -1.06 17.95
CA ARG A 168 -21.79 -0.77 16.72
C ARG A 168 -22.24 0.69 16.55
N ARG A 169 -22.09 1.53 17.59
CA ARG A 169 -22.40 2.97 17.57
C ARG A 169 -21.15 3.85 17.55
N LEU A 170 -19.96 3.25 17.56
CA LEU A 170 -18.71 3.99 17.51
C LEU A 170 -18.56 4.71 16.16
N ALA A 171 -18.09 5.95 16.19
CA ALA A 171 -17.93 6.77 14.99
C ALA A 171 -16.91 6.13 14.03
N GLY A 172 -17.27 5.97 12.76
CA GLY A 172 -16.41 5.35 11.73
C GLY A 172 -16.23 3.84 11.86
N PHE A 173 -16.92 3.17 12.80
CA PHE A 173 -16.89 1.72 12.95
C PHE A 173 -17.50 1.02 11.73
N PRO A 174 -17.06 -0.20 11.36
CA PRO A 174 -17.61 -0.95 10.24
C PRO A 174 -19.14 -0.93 10.19
N PRO A 175 -19.75 -0.46 9.08
CA PRO A 175 -21.20 -0.24 9.01
C PRO A 175 -21.96 -1.57 9.02
N GLY A 176 -23.16 -1.58 9.60
CA GLY A 176 -24.06 -2.74 9.61
C GLY A 176 -23.74 -3.79 10.69
N PHE A 177 -22.87 -3.51 11.64
CA PHE A 177 -22.53 -4.45 12.73
C PHE A 177 -23.76 -4.78 13.59
N SER A 178 -24.19 -6.05 13.57
CA SER A 178 -25.39 -6.51 14.29
C SER A 178 -25.12 -6.72 15.78
N ARG A 179 -26.17 -6.84 16.59
CA ARG A 179 -26.02 -7.19 18.03
C ARG A 179 -25.36 -8.56 18.23
N LYS A 180 -25.58 -9.50 17.30
CA LYS A 180 -24.94 -10.82 17.32
C LYS A 180 -23.43 -10.68 17.07
N MET A 181 -23.03 -9.89 16.06
CA MET A 181 -21.63 -9.59 15.78
C MET A 181 -20.96 -8.89 16.98
N GLU A 182 -21.64 -7.91 17.58
CA GLU A 182 -21.16 -7.22 18.79
C GLU A 182 -20.86 -8.21 19.91
N ARG A 183 -21.79 -9.12 20.23
CA ARG A 183 -21.55 -10.15 21.24
C ARG A 183 -20.30 -10.99 20.95
N VAL A 184 -20.15 -11.45 19.71
CA VAL A 184 -18.99 -12.27 19.30
C VAL A 184 -17.68 -11.50 19.40
N LEU A 185 -17.68 -10.21 19.04
CA LEU A 185 -16.50 -9.35 19.15
C LEU A 185 -16.06 -9.18 20.61
N LEU A 186 -17.02 -8.92 21.51
CA LEU A 186 -16.76 -8.70 22.93
C LEU A 186 -16.23 -9.97 23.63
N THR A 187 -16.60 -11.16 23.13
CA THR A 187 -16.14 -12.46 23.65
C THR A 187 -15.04 -13.09 22.80
N SER A 188 -14.41 -12.34 21.89
CA SER A 188 -13.38 -12.89 21.01
C SER A 188 -12.10 -13.29 21.76
N PRO A 189 -11.40 -14.35 21.33
CA PRO A 189 -10.17 -14.82 21.97
C PRO A 189 -9.12 -13.72 22.16
N VAL A 190 -8.45 -13.74 23.32
CA VAL A 190 -7.51 -12.68 23.75
C VAL A 190 -6.28 -12.50 22.86
N HIS A 191 -5.93 -13.52 22.07
CA HIS A 191 -4.80 -13.46 21.14
C HIS A 191 -5.15 -12.72 19.82
N LEU A 192 -6.45 -12.51 19.54
CA LEU A 192 -6.89 -11.79 18.35
C LEU A 192 -6.72 -10.28 18.55
N ARG A 193 -6.18 -9.63 17.53
CA ARG A 193 -6.18 -8.16 17.42
C ARG A 193 -7.56 -7.67 16.98
N LEU A 194 -7.84 -6.39 17.23
CA LEU A 194 -9.15 -5.78 16.97
C LEU A 194 -9.69 -6.07 15.56
N GLY A 195 -8.90 -5.82 14.51
CA GLY A 195 -9.32 -6.09 13.12
C GLY A 195 -9.64 -7.56 12.85
N ALA A 196 -8.86 -8.50 13.40
CA ALA A 196 -9.14 -9.93 13.29
C ALA A 196 -10.41 -10.32 14.07
N ALA A 197 -10.60 -9.79 15.27
CA ALA A 197 -11.79 -10.02 16.07
C ALA A 197 -13.06 -9.48 15.39
N ILE A 198 -12.96 -8.34 14.69
CA ILE A 198 -14.05 -7.80 13.85
C ILE A 198 -14.40 -8.78 12.73
N ARG A 199 -13.42 -9.32 12.00
CA ARG A 199 -13.68 -10.28 10.91
C ARG A 199 -14.32 -11.57 11.42
N ARG A 200 -13.82 -12.12 12.52
CA ARG A 200 -14.43 -13.29 13.18
C ARG A 200 -15.89 -12.99 13.54
N ALA A 201 -16.14 -11.83 14.16
CA ALA A 201 -17.48 -11.41 14.53
C ALA A 201 -18.42 -11.25 13.33
N GLU A 202 -17.93 -10.75 12.20
CA GLU A 202 -18.72 -10.66 10.97
C GLU A 202 -19.11 -12.04 10.44
N ILE A 203 -18.16 -12.96 10.31
CA ILE A 203 -18.40 -14.31 9.75
C ILE A 203 -19.39 -15.09 10.63
N LEU A 204 -19.11 -15.21 11.93
CA LEU A 204 -19.99 -15.92 12.87
C LEU A 204 -21.34 -15.21 13.03
N GLY A 205 -21.33 -13.88 12.95
CA GLY A 205 -22.54 -13.06 12.97
C GLY A 205 -23.46 -13.33 11.78
N LEU A 206 -22.88 -13.48 10.59
CA LEU A 206 -23.58 -13.84 9.34
C LEU A 206 -24.02 -15.31 9.29
N GLY A 207 -23.53 -16.15 10.20
CA GLY A 207 -23.92 -17.56 10.31
C GLY A 207 -22.89 -18.55 9.81
N GLY A 208 -21.67 -18.11 9.46
CA GLY A 208 -20.59 -19.02 9.08
C GLY A 208 -19.97 -19.73 10.27
N SER A 209 -19.17 -20.77 10.01
CA SER A 209 -18.47 -21.53 11.06
C SER A 209 -17.17 -20.87 11.54
N GLU A 210 -16.64 -21.37 12.65
CA GLU A 210 -15.29 -21.02 13.12
C GLU A 210 -14.21 -21.46 12.12
N ALA A 211 -14.39 -22.59 11.44
CA ALA A 211 -13.41 -23.07 10.45
C ALA A 211 -13.30 -22.09 9.27
N LEU A 212 -14.43 -21.54 8.81
CA LEU A 212 -14.43 -20.47 7.81
C LEU A 212 -13.78 -19.19 8.36
N ALA A 213 -14.07 -18.82 9.60
CA ALA A 213 -13.46 -17.67 10.24
C ALA A 213 -11.93 -17.81 10.30
N ASP A 214 -11.42 -18.96 10.71
CA ASP A 214 -9.98 -19.26 10.77
C ASP A 214 -9.34 -19.23 9.38
N ALA A 215 -9.99 -19.80 8.36
CA ALA A 215 -9.52 -19.76 6.98
C ALA A 215 -9.40 -18.32 6.45
N VAL A 216 -10.40 -17.48 6.69
CA VAL A 216 -10.35 -16.05 6.31
C VAL A 216 -9.28 -15.30 7.11
N LEU A 217 -9.19 -15.57 8.42
CA LEU A 217 -8.20 -14.94 9.28
C LEU A 217 -6.77 -15.39 8.97
N ALA A 218 -6.55 -16.52 8.30
CA ALA A 218 -5.23 -16.91 7.81
C ALA A 218 -4.64 -15.85 6.86
N PHE A 219 -5.48 -15.11 6.14
CA PHE A 219 -5.07 -14.03 5.26
C PHE A 219 -4.80 -12.72 6.01
N GLU A 220 -3.53 -12.34 6.12
CA GLU A 220 -3.09 -11.17 6.90
C GLU A 220 -3.72 -9.85 6.45
N GLY A 221 -4.00 -9.70 5.15
CA GLY A 221 -4.54 -8.46 4.58
C GLY A 221 -5.91 -8.05 5.15
N LEU A 222 -6.66 -8.99 5.74
CA LEU A 222 -7.95 -8.73 6.36
C LEU A 222 -7.91 -8.52 7.87
N ARG A 223 -6.78 -8.78 8.53
CA ARG A 223 -6.62 -8.59 9.98
C ARG A 223 -6.56 -7.12 10.41
N ARG A 224 -6.58 -6.19 9.45
CA ARG A 224 -6.64 -4.74 9.67
C ARG A 224 -8.05 -4.21 9.48
N VAL A 225 -8.31 -3.06 10.09
CA VAL A 225 -9.50 -2.25 9.84
C VAL A 225 -9.25 -1.38 8.60
N TRP A 226 -10.21 -1.36 7.69
CA TRP A 226 -10.18 -0.60 6.43
C TRP A 226 -11.07 0.65 6.53
N THR A 227 -11.09 1.46 5.47
CA THR A 227 -12.04 2.60 5.39
C THR A 227 -13.48 2.10 5.41
N PRO A 228 -14.46 2.90 5.85
CA PRO A 228 -15.86 2.49 5.89
C PRO A 228 -16.39 1.93 4.55
N GLU A 229 -15.95 2.48 3.41
CA GLU A 229 -16.33 2.03 2.07
C GLU A 229 -15.75 0.65 1.74
N ALA A 230 -14.49 0.42 2.14
CA ALA A 230 -13.83 -0.87 1.97
C ALA A 230 -14.43 -1.93 2.91
N GLU A 231 -14.80 -1.54 4.14
CA GLU A 231 -15.51 -2.40 5.10
C GLU A 231 -16.88 -2.85 4.56
N ALA A 232 -17.65 -1.94 3.98
CA ALA A 232 -18.92 -2.29 3.33
C ALA A 232 -18.74 -3.29 2.18
N PHE A 233 -17.66 -3.16 1.40
CA PHE A 233 -17.30 -4.15 0.37
C PHE A 233 -16.92 -5.50 0.97
N TRP A 234 -16.03 -5.52 1.98
CA TRP A 234 -15.57 -6.76 2.61
C TRP A 234 -16.69 -7.53 3.27
N ARG A 235 -17.67 -6.86 3.86
CA ARG A 235 -18.90 -7.49 4.34
C ARG A 235 -19.63 -8.28 3.25
N GLY A 236 -19.74 -7.73 2.04
CA GLY A 236 -20.30 -8.45 0.89
C GLY A 236 -19.49 -9.71 0.54
N VAL A 237 -18.16 -9.65 0.70
CA VAL A 237 -17.27 -10.81 0.51
C VAL A 237 -17.45 -11.84 1.63
N MET A 238 -17.61 -11.42 2.89
CA MET A 238 -17.91 -12.34 4.00
C MET A 238 -19.24 -13.05 3.78
N HIS A 239 -20.27 -12.31 3.37
CA HIS A 239 -21.58 -12.89 3.05
C HIS A 239 -21.50 -13.87 1.88
N PHE A 240 -20.66 -13.58 0.87
CA PHE A 240 -20.40 -14.50 -0.22
C PHE A 240 -19.76 -15.80 0.27
N PHE A 241 -18.75 -15.74 1.14
CA PHE A 241 -18.12 -16.96 1.66
C PHE A 241 -19.06 -17.77 2.55
N VAL A 242 -19.80 -17.13 3.46
CA VAL A 242 -20.78 -17.82 4.31
C VAL A 242 -21.85 -18.53 3.45
N ASN A 243 -22.34 -17.89 2.40
CA ASN A 243 -23.33 -18.50 1.49
C ASN A 243 -22.79 -19.67 0.64
N ASN A 244 -21.48 -19.85 0.56
CA ASN A 244 -20.85 -20.91 -0.23
C ASN A 244 -20.03 -21.87 0.65
N GLU A 245 -20.18 -21.80 1.96
CA GLU A 245 -19.38 -22.59 2.93
C GLU A 245 -19.59 -24.09 2.77
N ASP A 246 -20.81 -24.52 2.43
CA ASP A 246 -21.14 -25.94 2.22
C ASP A 246 -20.62 -26.49 0.88
N ASP A 247 -20.07 -25.64 -0.01
CA ASP A 247 -19.51 -26.11 -1.29
C ASP A 247 -18.13 -26.73 -1.05
N PRO A 248 -17.92 -28.04 -1.33
CA PRO A 248 -16.66 -28.72 -1.05
C PRO A 248 -15.43 -28.13 -1.76
N ARG A 249 -15.63 -27.31 -2.79
CA ARG A 249 -14.54 -26.63 -3.50
C ARG A 249 -13.98 -25.45 -2.71
N LEU A 250 -14.74 -24.88 -1.77
CA LEU A 250 -14.35 -23.73 -0.97
C LEU A 250 -13.53 -24.14 0.26
N ASP A 251 -12.34 -24.68 0.02
CA ASP A 251 -11.39 -24.97 1.10
C ASP A 251 -10.59 -23.73 1.55
N ALA A 252 -9.83 -23.87 2.64
CA ALA A 252 -9.01 -22.80 3.19
C ALA A 252 -7.96 -22.26 2.19
N THR A 253 -7.46 -23.10 1.28
CA THR A 253 -6.50 -22.70 0.25
C THR A 253 -7.18 -21.77 -0.76
N LEU A 254 -8.33 -22.18 -1.29
CA LEU A 254 -9.09 -21.40 -2.25
C LEU A 254 -9.58 -20.08 -1.64
N ILE A 255 -10.01 -20.09 -0.36
CA ILE A 255 -10.37 -18.85 0.36
C ILE A 255 -9.18 -17.88 0.35
N GLY A 256 -7.98 -18.36 0.71
CA GLY A 256 -6.76 -17.54 0.69
C GLY A 256 -6.44 -17.00 -0.72
N GLU A 257 -6.55 -17.84 -1.76
CA GLU A 257 -6.30 -17.43 -3.15
C GLU A 257 -7.31 -16.39 -3.65
N LEU A 258 -8.59 -16.56 -3.31
CA LEU A 258 -9.66 -15.63 -3.66
C LEU A 258 -9.47 -14.29 -2.95
N LEU A 259 -9.12 -14.29 -1.67
CA LEU A 259 -8.83 -13.07 -0.91
C LEU A 259 -7.63 -12.31 -1.49
N GLU A 260 -6.53 -12.99 -1.77
CA GLU A 260 -5.35 -12.39 -2.41
C GLU A 260 -5.68 -11.83 -3.80
N PHE A 261 -6.51 -12.54 -4.58
CA PHE A 261 -6.99 -12.06 -5.87
C PHE A 261 -7.86 -10.81 -5.74
N ILE A 262 -8.81 -10.79 -4.82
CA ILE A 262 -9.69 -9.63 -4.58
C ILE A 262 -8.85 -8.41 -4.15
N VAL A 263 -7.88 -8.60 -3.25
CA VAL A 263 -6.94 -7.54 -2.86
C VAL A 263 -6.16 -7.01 -4.06
N ALA A 264 -5.59 -7.91 -4.86
CA ALA A 264 -4.82 -7.53 -6.04
C ALA A 264 -5.68 -6.78 -7.09
N LEU A 265 -6.96 -7.12 -7.20
CA LEU A 265 -7.87 -6.55 -8.19
C LEU A 265 -8.38 -5.17 -7.78
N ARG A 266 -8.81 -5.02 -6.52
CA ARG A 266 -9.55 -3.84 -6.05
C ARG A 266 -8.69 -2.84 -5.26
N PHE A 267 -7.66 -3.30 -4.58
CA PHE A 267 -6.96 -2.47 -3.57
C PHE A 267 -5.46 -2.27 -3.85
N ARG A 268 -4.80 -3.18 -4.57
CA ARG A 268 -3.35 -3.08 -4.82
C ARG A 268 -3.05 -2.10 -5.96
N GLU A 269 -2.41 -1.00 -5.62
CA GLU A 269 -1.81 -0.09 -6.61
C GLU A 269 -0.79 -0.83 -7.47
N SER A 270 -0.81 -0.55 -8.77
CA SER A 270 0.13 -1.10 -9.72
C SER A 270 1.21 -0.07 -10.00
N ARG A 271 2.46 -0.36 -9.64
CA ARG A 271 3.59 0.51 -9.99
C ARG A 271 4.12 0.15 -11.36
N VAL A 272 4.33 1.17 -12.20
CA VAL A 272 4.82 1.00 -13.56
C VAL A 272 6.00 1.95 -13.75
N TRP A 273 7.12 1.40 -14.24
CA TRP A 273 8.26 2.21 -14.62
C TRP A 273 7.98 2.89 -15.97
N THR A 274 8.09 4.21 -15.98
CA THR A 274 7.98 5.05 -17.18
C THR A 274 9.33 5.74 -17.45
N PHE A 275 9.50 6.34 -18.62
CA PHE A 275 10.70 7.13 -18.95
C PHE A 275 10.93 8.31 -17.98
N GLY A 276 9.88 8.77 -17.27
CA GLY A 276 9.95 9.79 -16.22
C GLY A 276 10.11 9.25 -14.79
N GLY A 277 10.36 7.95 -14.61
CA GLY A 277 10.47 7.28 -13.31
C GLY A 277 9.29 6.37 -12.97
N GLU A 278 9.28 5.86 -11.74
CA GLU A 278 8.22 4.99 -11.21
C GLU A 278 6.92 5.78 -11.02
N VAL A 279 5.86 5.40 -11.74
CA VAL A 279 4.53 5.98 -11.60
C VAL A 279 3.61 4.97 -10.92
N SER A 280 2.97 5.38 -9.83
CA SER A 280 1.92 4.57 -9.21
C SER A 280 0.63 4.71 -10.01
N MET A 281 0.16 3.61 -10.58
CA MET A 281 -1.18 3.49 -11.11
C MET A 281 -2.09 2.99 -9.98
N GLY A 282 -3.30 3.53 -9.89
CA GLY A 282 -4.33 3.03 -8.99
C GLY A 282 -4.62 1.52 -9.20
N PRO A 283 -5.44 0.91 -8.34
CA PRO A 283 -5.77 -0.51 -8.48
C PRO A 283 -6.39 -0.82 -9.85
N PRO A 284 -6.25 -2.05 -10.37
CA PRO A 284 -6.75 -2.41 -11.69
C PRO A 284 -8.26 -2.19 -11.86
N GLN A 285 -9.05 -2.50 -10.84
CA GLN A 285 -10.50 -2.33 -10.85
C GLN A 285 -11.01 -1.82 -9.48
N PRO A 286 -10.85 -0.51 -9.18
CA PRO A 286 -11.23 0.08 -7.88
C PRO A 286 -12.73 -0.05 -7.57
N ARG A 287 -13.56 -0.22 -8.59
CA ARG A 287 -15.02 -0.33 -8.48
C ARG A 287 -15.53 -1.78 -8.61
N TRP A 288 -14.65 -2.77 -8.60
CA TRP A 288 -15.05 -4.18 -8.74
C TRP A 288 -15.97 -4.64 -7.60
N SER A 289 -17.09 -5.29 -7.92
CA SER A 289 -18.07 -5.78 -6.94
C SER A 289 -18.17 -7.30 -6.94
N ILE A 290 -18.37 -7.85 -5.73
CA ILE A 290 -18.66 -9.28 -5.50
C ILE A 290 -20.14 -9.61 -5.73
N ALA A 291 -21.03 -8.61 -5.73
CA ALA A 291 -22.46 -8.81 -5.90
C ALA A 291 -22.78 -9.48 -7.25
N GLY A 292 -23.68 -10.48 -7.22
CA GLY A 292 -24.09 -11.24 -8.41
C GLY A 292 -23.08 -12.28 -8.91
N ARG A 293 -21.97 -12.53 -8.18
CA ARG A 293 -20.99 -13.56 -8.52
C ARG A 293 -21.34 -14.90 -7.86
N THR A 294 -21.08 -15.99 -8.58
CA THR A 294 -21.11 -17.36 -8.06
C THR A 294 -19.69 -17.85 -7.76
N LEU A 295 -19.55 -18.88 -6.89
CA LEU A 295 -18.25 -19.50 -6.63
C LEU A 295 -17.56 -19.98 -7.91
N GLY A 296 -18.29 -20.63 -8.82
CA GLY A 296 -17.75 -21.05 -10.11
C GLY A 296 -17.23 -19.89 -10.98
N SER A 297 -17.93 -18.74 -10.98
CA SER A 297 -17.46 -17.54 -11.68
C SER A 297 -16.18 -16.97 -11.06
N MET A 298 -16.11 -16.95 -9.72
CA MET A 298 -14.94 -16.48 -8.98
C MET A 298 -13.71 -17.37 -9.22
N ILE A 299 -13.87 -18.70 -9.19
CA ILE A 299 -12.80 -19.65 -9.52
C ILE A 299 -12.30 -19.42 -10.95
N ARG A 300 -13.20 -19.21 -11.92
CA ARG A 300 -12.82 -18.94 -13.31
C ARG A 300 -12.04 -17.63 -13.46
N LEU A 301 -12.47 -16.56 -12.78
CA LEU A 301 -11.77 -15.27 -12.76
C LEU A 301 -10.39 -15.38 -12.10
N LEU A 302 -10.30 -16.10 -10.98
CA LEU A 302 -9.04 -16.38 -10.30
C LEU A 302 -8.09 -17.12 -11.23
N ARG A 303 -8.53 -18.24 -11.84
CA ARG A 303 -7.71 -19.04 -12.77
C ARG A 303 -7.26 -18.23 -13.97
N GLY A 304 -8.16 -17.50 -14.64
CA GLY A 304 -7.79 -16.60 -15.73
C GLY A 304 -6.82 -15.50 -15.29
N GLY A 305 -6.96 -14.99 -14.06
CA GLY A 305 -6.04 -14.01 -13.48
C GLY A 305 -4.69 -14.60 -13.06
N VAL A 306 -4.63 -15.85 -12.61
CA VAL A 306 -3.40 -16.58 -12.28
C VAL A 306 -2.67 -17.00 -13.55
N GLU A 307 -3.38 -17.45 -14.58
CA GLU A 307 -2.84 -17.70 -15.91
C GLU A 307 -2.31 -16.41 -16.52
N SER A 308 -3.06 -15.32 -16.45
CA SER A 308 -2.60 -13.99 -16.87
C SER A 308 -1.39 -13.53 -16.06
N ARG A 309 -1.32 -13.80 -14.74
CA ARG A 309 -0.18 -13.46 -13.89
C ARG A 309 1.02 -14.39 -14.07
N ARG A 310 0.84 -15.67 -14.39
CA ARG A 310 1.90 -16.65 -14.71
C ARG A 310 2.42 -16.43 -16.11
N ALA A 311 1.56 -16.14 -17.08
CA ALA A 311 1.92 -15.61 -18.38
C ALA A 311 2.68 -14.30 -18.17
N ARG A 312 2.15 -13.35 -17.38
CA ARG A 312 2.84 -12.11 -17.03
C ARG A 312 4.14 -12.35 -16.26
N ARG A 313 4.30 -13.35 -15.38
CA ARG A 313 5.56 -13.66 -14.66
C ARG A 313 6.57 -14.39 -15.53
N ARG A 314 6.13 -15.27 -16.43
CA ARG A 314 6.95 -15.82 -17.52
C ARG A 314 7.37 -14.70 -18.48
N ARG A 315 6.49 -13.73 -18.74
CA ARG A 315 6.74 -12.50 -19.53
C ARG A 315 7.49 -11.41 -18.74
N LEU A 316 7.51 -11.39 -17.41
CA LEU A 316 8.23 -10.39 -16.57
C LEU A 316 9.65 -10.86 -16.25
N ARG A 317 9.99 -12.12 -16.55
CA ARG A 317 11.39 -12.49 -16.84
C ARG A 317 11.86 -11.97 -18.21
N GLY A 318 11.01 -11.27 -18.98
CA GLY A 318 11.36 -10.60 -20.24
C GLY A 318 10.37 -9.48 -20.59
N GLY A 319 10.17 -8.52 -19.67
CA GLY A 319 9.20 -7.42 -19.82
C GLY A 319 9.59 -6.37 -20.86
N ASP A 320 10.84 -6.44 -21.33
CA ASP A 320 11.32 -5.83 -22.55
C ASP A 320 11.57 -6.99 -23.53
N TRP A 321 11.13 -6.84 -24.77
CA TRP A 321 11.63 -7.71 -25.83
C TRP A 321 12.87 -7.06 -26.43
N GLY A 322 13.81 -7.89 -26.88
CA GLY A 322 14.96 -7.39 -27.61
C GLY A 322 14.49 -6.60 -28.84
N ALA A 323 15.14 -5.46 -29.08
CA ALA A 323 14.94 -4.70 -30.31
C ALA A 323 15.09 -5.62 -31.52
N SER A 324 14.30 -5.40 -32.56
CA SER A 324 14.26 -6.27 -33.74
C SER A 324 15.55 -6.24 -34.57
N GLY A 325 16.53 -5.42 -34.17
CA GLY A 325 17.82 -5.25 -34.84
C GLY A 325 17.80 -4.26 -36.00
N TYR A 326 16.63 -3.68 -36.35
CA TYR A 326 16.56 -2.60 -37.34
C TYR A 326 16.97 -1.27 -36.69
N ARG A 327 17.51 -0.35 -37.48
CA ARG A 327 17.93 0.96 -36.98
C ARG A 327 16.80 1.98 -37.00
N SER A 328 16.75 2.80 -35.95
CA SER A 328 15.94 4.02 -35.90
C SER A 328 16.39 5.03 -36.94
N VAL A 329 15.45 5.83 -37.42
CA VAL A 329 15.71 6.89 -38.42
C VAL A 329 15.34 8.23 -37.84
N THR A 330 16.23 9.22 -37.99
CA THR A 330 15.94 10.63 -37.71
C THR A 330 16.21 11.44 -38.97
N LEU A 331 15.22 12.20 -39.43
CA LEU A 331 15.32 13.05 -40.61
C LEU A 331 14.95 14.48 -40.23
N GLU A 332 15.68 15.45 -40.78
CA GLU A 332 15.39 16.86 -40.62
C GLU A 332 15.10 17.47 -41.99
N GLN A 333 13.96 18.14 -42.12
CA GLN A 333 13.63 18.95 -43.29
C GLN A 333 13.83 20.42 -42.93
N ARG A 334 14.61 21.13 -43.74
CA ARG A 334 14.81 22.57 -43.59
C ARG A 334 14.16 23.33 -44.76
N PRO A 335 13.67 24.56 -44.52
CA PRO A 335 13.25 25.45 -45.61
C PRO A 335 14.41 25.74 -46.56
N GLY A 336 14.14 25.73 -47.87
CA GLY A 336 15.11 26.11 -48.90
C GLY A 336 16.31 25.16 -49.13
N VAL A 337 16.49 24.14 -48.28
CA VAL A 337 17.58 23.16 -48.41
C VAL A 337 17.00 21.81 -48.80
N ALA A 338 17.22 21.41 -50.06
CA ALA A 338 16.90 20.06 -50.51
C ALA A 338 18.00 19.09 -50.07
N ALA A 339 17.61 17.98 -49.44
CA ALA A 339 18.53 16.87 -49.17
C ALA A 339 18.41 15.83 -50.30
N PRO A 340 19.43 14.98 -50.54
CA PRO A 340 19.42 14.01 -51.65
C PRO A 340 18.20 13.07 -51.69
N GLN A 341 17.47 12.95 -50.58
CA GLN A 341 16.37 12.01 -50.39
C GLN A 341 15.06 12.70 -49.94
N LEU A 342 15.04 14.03 -49.74
CA LEU A 342 13.89 14.75 -49.18
C LEU A 342 13.68 16.10 -49.89
N PRO A 343 12.46 16.41 -50.36
CA PRO A 343 12.13 17.75 -50.86
C PRO A 343 12.26 18.79 -49.75
N ALA A 344 12.74 19.98 -50.13
CA ALA A 344 12.76 21.15 -49.26
C ALA A 344 11.33 21.52 -48.82
N LEU A 345 11.20 22.08 -47.61
CA LEU A 345 9.94 22.69 -47.19
C LEU A 345 9.70 23.98 -47.98
N ALA A 346 8.47 24.18 -48.48
CA ALA A 346 8.07 25.38 -49.22
C ALA A 346 8.09 26.68 -48.38
N GLY A 347 8.26 26.56 -47.05
CA GLY A 347 8.33 27.64 -46.06
C GLY A 347 8.06 27.09 -44.65
N GLY A 348 8.24 27.92 -43.61
CA GLY A 348 7.97 27.56 -42.21
C GLY A 348 9.21 27.16 -41.38
N SER A 349 8.99 26.58 -40.20
CA SER A 349 10.06 26.10 -39.31
C SER A 349 10.62 24.74 -39.77
N ALA A 350 11.85 24.41 -39.37
CA ALA A 350 12.41 23.08 -39.61
C ALA A 350 11.54 21.98 -39.00
N VAL A 351 11.40 20.85 -39.70
CA VAL A 351 10.58 19.71 -39.26
C VAL A 351 11.47 18.50 -39.05
N GLN A 352 11.45 17.94 -37.85
CA GLN A 352 12.16 16.71 -37.52
C GLN A 352 11.20 15.53 -37.46
N TRP A 353 11.60 14.42 -38.07
CA TRP A 353 10.90 13.14 -38.02
C TRP A 353 11.77 12.11 -37.34
N CYS A 354 11.18 11.28 -36.48
CA CYS A 354 11.87 10.22 -35.77
C CYS A 354 11.05 8.93 -35.81
N LEU A 355 11.69 7.82 -36.16
CA LEU A 355 11.09 6.48 -36.18
C LEU A 355 11.81 5.62 -35.15
N THR A 356 11.11 5.19 -34.10
CA THR A 356 11.66 4.42 -32.98
C THR A 356 10.87 3.16 -32.70
N GLU A 357 11.56 2.05 -32.43
CA GLU A 357 10.92 0.80 -31.99
C GLU A 357 10.28 0.97 -30.61
N LEU A 358 9.14 0.33 -30.40
CA LEU A 358 8.49 0.17 -29.11
C LEU A 358 8.82 -1.23 -28.63
N THR A 359 9.56 -1.31 -27.53
CA THR A 359 10.18 -2.55 -26.99
C THR A 359 9.55 -3.04 -25.70
N SER A 360 8.51 -2.34 -25.23
CA SER A 360 7.75 -2.73 -24.05
C SER A 360 6.23 -2.60 -24.24
N SER A 361 5.48 -3.39 -23.49
CA SER A 361 4.01 -3.32 -23.49
C SER A 361 3.49 -1.96 -23.00
N VAL A 362 4.28 -1.25 -22.20
CA VAL A 362 3.96 0.09 -21.70
C VAL A 362 4.01 1.10 -22.84
N GLU A 363 5.08 1.05 -23.64
CA GLU A 363 5.23 1.90 -24.82
C GLU A 363 4.09 1.70 -25.83
N LEU A 364 3.70 0.44 -26.10
CA LEU A 364 2.53 0.14 -26.95
C LEU A 364 1.22 0.69 -26.39
N SER A 365 1.03 0.64 -25.07
CA SER A 365 -0.17 1.19 -24.42
C SER A 365 -0.23 2.71 -24.51
N ILE A 366 0.88 3.41 -24.26
CA ILE A 366 0.96 4.86 -24.40
C ILE A 366 0.72 5.27 -25.85
N GLU A 367 1.32 4.55 -26.80
CA GLU A 367 1.16 4.80 -28.22
C GLU A 367 -0.29 4.60 -28.67
N GLY A 368 -0.92 3.49 -28.25
CA GLY A 368 -2.31 3.18 -28.56
C GLY A 368 -3.32 4.16 -27.98
N GLN A 369 -3.08 4.67 -26.78
CA GLN A 369 -3.89 5.74 -26.19
C GLN A 369 -3.75 7.05 -26.96
N ALA A 370 -2.51 7.46 -27.27
CA ALA A 370 -2.23 8.70 -27.98
C ALA A 370 -2.83 8.71 -29.39
N LEU A 371 -2.77 7.58 -30.09
CA LEU A 371 -3.32 7.43 -31.44
C LEU A 371 -4.72 6.82 -31.47
N ARG A 372 -5.37 6.61 -30.31
CA ARG A 372 -6.73 6.03 -30.20
C ARG A 372 -6.94 4.76 -31.04
N HIS A 373 -6.02 3.81 -30.94
CA HIS A 373 -6.16 2.48 -31.55
C HIS A 373 -5.55 1.37 -30.70
N CYS A 374 -5.90 0.12 -31.01
CA CYS A 374 -5.61 -1.04 -30.15
C CYS A 374 -4.19 -1.60 -30.31
N VAL A 375 -3.15 -0.81 -30.58
CA VAL A 375 -1.79 -1.38 -30.80
C VAL A 375 -1.23 -2.05 -29.54
N ALA A 376 -1.73 -1.70 -28.35
CA ALA A 376 -1.44 -2.42 -27.11
C ALA A 376 -1.73 -3.93 -27.19
N THR A 377 -2.69 -4.38 -28.02
CA THR A 377 -3.00 -5.81 -28.16
C THR A 377 -1.92 -6.59 -28.92
N TYR A 378 -0.95 -5.90 -29.52
CA TYR A 378 0.16 -6.51 -30.26
C TYR A 378 1.33 -6.96 -29.37
N ALA A 379 1.29 -6.66 -28.06
CA ALA A 379 2.35 -7.01 -27.11
C ALA A 379 2.73 -8.50 -27.19
N ASP A 380 1.75 -9.41 -27.30
CA ASP A 380 2.00 -10.85 -27.36
C ASP A 380 2.73 -11.27 -28.64
N ARG A 381 2.50 -10.57 -29.76
CA ARG A 381 3.20 -10.80 -31.02
C ARG A 381 4.64 -10.26 -30.99
N CYS A 382 4.87 -9.16 -30.28
CA CYS A 382 6.20 -8.60 -30.09
C CYS A 382 7.09 -9.44 -29.18
N ILE A 383 6.52 -9.93 -28.08
CA ILE A 383 7.19 -10.86 -27.17
C ILE A 383 7.59 -12.14 -27.90
N ALA A 384 6.77 -12.63 -28.82
CA ALA A 384 7.06 -13.83 -29.62
C ALA A 384 8.04 -13.58 -30.79
N GLY A 385 8.51 -12.35 -31.01
CA GLY A 385 9.36 -11.99 -32.15
C GLY A 385 8.63 -12.05 -33.51
N ILE A 386 7.30 -12.22 -33.49
CA ILE A 386 6.47 -12.32 -34.69
C ILE A 386 6.31 -10.93 -35.33
N SER A 387 6.16 -9.90 -34.51
CA SER A 387 5.97 -8.51 -34.94
C SER A 387 6.93 -7.59 -34.20
N SER A 388 7.51 -6.59 -34.86
CA SER A 388 8.10 -5.42 -34.20
C SER A 388 7.25 -4.20 -34.50
N ILE A 389 6.96 -3.38 -33.49
CA ILE A 389 6.12 -2.19 -33.64
C ILE A 389 6.98 -0.94 -33.48
N TRP A 390 6.78 0.02 -34.38
CA TRP A 390 7.54 1.26 -34.41
C TRP A 390 6.61 2.48 -34.33
N SER A 391 7.05 3.55 -33.70
CA SER A 391 6.37 4.85 -33.60
C SER A 391 7.05 5.87 -34.48
N LEU A 392 6.32 6.40 -35.46
CA LEU A 392 6.74 7.56 -36.25
C LEU A 392 6.25 8.84 -35.58
N ARG A 393 7.19 9.73 -35.27
CA ARG A 393 6.95 10.98 -34.56
C ARG A 393 7.44 12.17 -35.36
N ARG A 394 6.83 13.33 -35.11
CA ARG A 394 7.11 14.59 -35.79
C ARG A 394 7.26 15.73 -34.79
N ARG A 395 8.24 16.60 -35.01
CA ARG A 395 8.44 17.85 -34.27
C ARG A 395 8.60 18.99 -35.27
N GLU A 396 7.93 20.11 -35.02
CA GLU A 396 8.17 21.37 -35.74
C GLU A 396 8.95 22.33 -34.83
N GLY A 397 10.05 22.92 -35.32
CA GLY A 397 10.89 23.82 -34.54
C GLY A 397 11.40 23.19 -33.24
N ASP A 398 11.24 23.92 -32.14
CA ASP A 398 11.58 23.53 -30.77
C ASP A 398 10.43 22.86 -30.00
N GLY A 399 9.30 22.59 -30.66
CA GLY A 399 8.12 21.98 -30.05
C GLY A 399 8.32 20.54 -29.55
N ALA A 400 7.28 19.95 -28.94
CA ALA A 400 7.33 18.55 -28.53
C ALA A 400 7.16 17.59 -29.71
N PHE A 401 7.65 16.35 -29.57
CA PHE A 401 7.38 15.28 -30.55
C PHE A 401 5.93 14.80 -30.46
N GLU A 402 5.20 14.94 -31.56
CA GLU A 402 3.87 14.39 -31.77
C GLU A 402 3.95 13.01 -32.41
N ARG A 403 3.18 12.06 -31.89
CA ARG A 403 3.01 10.72 -32.48
C ARG A 403 2.13 10.82 -33.73
N ARG A 404 2.55 10.21 -34.82
CA ARG A 404 1.84 10.26 -36.11
C ARG A 404 1.32 8.90 -36.54
N TYR A 405 2.15 7.86 -36.49
CA TYR A 405 1.80 6.52 -36.97
C TYR A 405 2.48 5.43 -36.15
N THR A 406 1.80 4.29 -36.03
CA THR A 406 2.41 3.01 -35.71
C THR A 406 2.67 2.20 -36.96
N ILE A 407 3.80 1.50 -36.99
CA ILE A 407 4.23 0.64 -38.09
C ILE A 407 4.43 -0.76 -37.52
N GLU A 408 3.82 -1.77 -38.13
CA GLU A 408 4.07 -3.17 -37.83
C GLU A 408 4.95 -3.80 -38.90
N VAL A 409 6.05 -4.40 -38.46
CA VAL A 409 6.97 -5.18 -39.30
C VAL A 409 6.98 -6.62 -38.82
N ILE A 410 6.98 -7.57 -39.75
CA ILE A 410 7.19 -8.99 -39.46
C ILE A 410 8.67 -9.31 -39.71
N PRO A 411 9.50 -9.53 -38.67
CA PRO A 411 10.95 -9.67 -38.82
C PRO A 411 11.34 -10.87 -39.71
N SER A 412 10.67 -12.01 -39.56
CA SER A 412 10.98 -13.25 -40.31
C SER A 412 10.82 -13.12 -41.83
N THR A 413 9.94 -12.22 -42.28
CA THR A 413 9.70 -11.97 -43.71
C THR A 413 10.27 -10.64 -44.18
N ARG A 414 10.83 -9.82 -43.28
CA ARG A 414 11.31 -8.46 -43.56
C ARG A 414 10.25 -7.60 -44.27
N ARG A 415 8.99 -7.69 -43.83
CA ARG A 415 7.85 -7.00 -44.44
C ARG A 415 7.20 -6.01 -43.49
N ILE A 416 6.98 -4.80 -43.96
CA ILE A 416 6.06 -3.84 -43.33
C ILE A 416 4.65 -4.24 -43.74
N ILE A 417 3.82 -4.66 -42.79
CA ILE A 417 2.50 -5.22 -43.08
C ILE A 417 1.35 -4.25 -42.77
N GLN A 418 1.58 -3.27 -41.90
CA GLN A 418 0.55 -2.31 -41.50
C GLN A 418 1.15 -0.98 -41.06
N VAL A 419 0.48 0.13 -41.44
CA VAL A 419 0.77 1.47 -40.96
C VAL A 419 -0.53 2.19 -40.57
N ARG A 420 -0.66 2.58 -39.29
CA ARG A 420 -1.90 3.19 -38.75
C ARG A 420 -1.62 4.43 -37.92
N GLY A 421 -2.34 5.49 -38.23
CA GLY A 421 -2.31 6.75 -37.47
C GLY A 421 -3.51 6.87 -36.53
N TYR A 422 -3.74 8.10 -36.05
CA TYR A 422 -4.84 8.41 -35.15
C TYR A 422 -6.18 7.81 -35.60
N ALA A 423 -6.87 7.10 -34.70
CA ALA A 423 -8.11 6.37 -34.93
C ALA A 423 -8.07 5.45 -36.16
N ASN A 424 -6.98 4.69 -36.32
CA ASN A 424 -6.73 3.75 -37.42
C ASN A 424 -6.63 4.37 -38.84
N ARG A 425 -6.39 5.68 -38.93
CA ARG A 425 -6.24 6.39 -40.21
C ARG A 425 -5.09 5.81 -41.05
N GLN A 426 -5.31 5.68 -42.36
CA GLN A 426 -4.30 5.23 -43.31
C GLN A 426 -3.17 6.24 -43.49
N CYS A 427 -1.94 5.74 -43.69
CA CYS A 427 -0.77 6.56 -43.97
C CYS A 427 -0.76 7.06 -45.42
N ARG A 428 -0.65 8.39 -45.60
CA ARG A 428 -0.60 9.05 -46.92
C ARG A 428 0.44 10.17 -46.94
N GLY A 429 0.88 10.53 -48.14
CA GLY A 429 1.78 11.67 -48.37
C GLY A 429 3.19 11.43 -47.86
N PHE A 430 3.77 12.45 -47.25
CA PHE A 430 5.19 12.48 -46.87
C PHE A 430 5.64 11.36 -45.92
N PRO A 431 4.88 10.98 -44.86
CA PRO A 431 5.22 9.83 -44.02
C PRO A 431 5.48 8.53 -44.79
N ARG A 432 4.76 8.28 -45.89
CA ARG A 432 4.98 7.08 -46.73
C ARG A 432 6.36 7.10 -47.42
N ARG A 433 6.88 8.27 -47.77
CA ARG A 433 8.24 8.42 -48.33
C ARG A 433 9.31 8.13 -47.28
N ILE A 434 9.10 8.55 -46.03
CA ILE A 434 9.99 8.21 -44.91
C ILE A 434 10.07 6.68 -44.75
N LEU A 435 8.91 6.00 -44.78
CA LEU A 435 8.87 4.55 -44.67
C LEU A 435 9.53 3.84 -45.86
N ALA A 436 9.43 4.39 -47.07
CA ALA A 436 10.13 3.85 -48.24
C ALA A 436 11.65 3.98 -48.11
N LEU A 437 12.16 5.12 -47.64
CA LEU A 437 13.59 5.31 -47.37
C LEU A 437 14.10 4.35 -46.30
N TRP A 438 13.38 4.25 -45.19
CA TRP A 438 13.71 3.31 -44.12
C TRP A 438 13.68 1.86 -44.61
N ALA A 439 12.69 1.49 -45.41
CA ALA A 439 12.59 0.16 -45.99
C ALA A 439 13.80 -0.16 -46.89
N THR A 440 14.24 0.77 -47.73
CA THR A 440 15.47 0.59 -48.54
C THR A 440 16.71 0.43 -47.67
N GLN A 441 16.86 1.27 -46.64
CA GLN A 441 18.02 1.25 -45.74
C GLN A 441 18.15 -0.10 -45.00
N GLU A 442 17.02 -0.64 -44.54
CA GLU A 442 16.99 -1.85 -43.72
C GLU A 442 16.65 -3.12 -44.53
N GLY A 443 16.53 -3.03 -45.85
CA GLY A 443 16.17 -4.16 -46.72
C GLY A 443 14.81 -4.77 -46.38
N LEU A 444 13.80 -3.92 -46.16
CA LEU A 444 12.40 -4.29 -45.94
C LEU A 444 11.57 -4.10 -47.20
N SER A 445 10.47 -4.83 -47.32
CA SER A 445 9.46 -4.62 -48.37
C SER A 445 8.15 -4.08 -47.81
N LEU A 446 7.51 -3.16 -48.54
CA LEU A 446 6.21 -2.58 -48.20
C LEU A 446 5.08 -3.50 -48.69
N GLY A 447 4.31 -4.07 -47.77
CA GLY A 447 3.16 -4.92 -48.10
C GLY A 447 1.97 -4.13 -48.64
N ALA A 448 1.06 -4.81 -49.34
CA ALA A 448 -0.13 -4.18 -49.95
C ALA A 448 -1.09 -3.51 -48.94
N GLY A 449 -0.98 -3.82 -47.65
CA GLY A 449 -1.74 -3.21 -46.55
C GLY A 449 -1.03 -2.06 -45.81
N ALA A 450 0.17 -1.68 -46.23
CA ALA A 450 1.01 -0.62 -45.64
C ALA A 450 0.82 0.75 -46.31
#